data_AF-A0A9E4MJJ4-F1
#
_entry.id   AF-A0A9E4MJJ4-F1
#
_cell.length_a   1.000
_cell.length_b   1.000
_cell.length_c   1.000
_cell.angle_alpha   90.00
_cell.angle_beta   90.00
_cell.angle_gamma   90.00
#
_symmetry.space_group_name_H-M   'P 1'
#
loop_
_entity.id
_entity.type
_entity.pdbx_description
1 polymer ?
#
loop_
_entity_poly.entity_id
_entity_poly.type
_entity_poly.pdbx_seq_one_letter_code
_entity_poly.pdbx_strand_id
1 'polypeptide(L)'
;MLKAWRRAGLYASAFARSIGIDAQRLLWWRKRLEIGAEEQRALDDGSPRTSALTLIPTTVVSTTPSTSVTVRLPRGVRIDIVETGQVSPAWIAELLAEIRRVAP
;
A
#
# COMPACT_ATOMS: atom_id res chain seq x y z
N MET A 1 -2.53 17.36 1.79
CA MET A 1 -1.16 17.75 2.21
C MET A 1 -0.43 18.65 1.22
N LEU A 2 -0.20 18.25 -0.04
CA LEU A 2 0.48 19.11 -1.05
C LEU A 2 -0.25 20.41 -1.39
N LYS A 3 -1.59 20.38 -1.48
CA LYS A 3 -2.39 21.60 -1.67
C LYS A 3 -2.24 22.59 -0.49
N ALA A 4 -2.15 22.06 0.73
CA ALA A 4 -1.91 22.88 1.92
C ALA A 4 -0.48 23.45 1.94
N TRP A 5 0.51 22.66 1.51
CA TRP A 5 1.88 23.14 1.34
C TRP A 5 1.99 24.27 0.30
N ARG A 6 1.40 24.09 -0.88
CA ARG A 6 1.38 25.14 -1.93
C ARG A 6 0.69 26.41 -1.45
N ARG A 7 -0.41 26.28 -0.70
CA ARG A 7 -1.13 27.43 -0.13
C ARG A 7 -0.34 28.13 0.98
N ALA A 8 0.47 27.39 1.74
CA ALA A 8 1.31 27.95 2.78
C ALA A 8 2.47 28.80 2.23
N GLY A 9 2.88 28.61 0.96
CA GLY A 9 3.97 29.37 0.34
C GLY A 9 5.35 29.13 0.96
N LEU A 10 5.47 28.12 1.82
CA LEU A 10 6.69 27.79 2.55
C LEU A 10 7.61 26.87 1.74
N TYR A 11 8.91 26.89 2.06
CA TYR A 11 9.84 25.85 1.61
C TYR A 11 9.43 24.47 2.14
N ALA A 12 9.73 23.41 1.38
CA ALA A 12 9.36 22.03 1.73
C ALA A 12 9.80 21.63 3.15
N SER A 13 11.02 22.01 3.53
CA SER A 13 11.60 21.70 4.85
C SER A 13 10.96 22.49 5.99
N ALA A 14 10.45 23.69 5.74
CA ALA A 14 9.74 24.48 6.73
C ALA A 14 8.32 23.94 6.95
N PHE A 15 7.61 23.62 5.87
CA PHE A 15 6.28 23.02 5.95
C PHE A 15 6.30 21.59 6.52
N ALA A 16 7.30 20.78 6.15
CA ALA A 16 7.45 19.43 6.69
C ALA A 16 7.66 19.45 8.21
N ARG A 17 8.51 20.37 8.71
CA ARG A 17 8.71 20.58 10.15
C ARG A 17 7.43 21.03 10.86
N SER A 18 6.65 21.94 10.27
CA SER A 18 5.43 22.46 10.90
C SER A 18 4.34 21.40 11.08
N ILE A 19 4.38 20.30 10.32
CA ILE A 19 3.41 19.20 10.41
C ILE A 19 4.04 17.89 10.89
N GLY A 20 5.28 17.93 11.38
CA GLY A 20 5.94 16.77 12.00
C GLY A 20 6.30 15.63 11.04
N ILE A 21 6.62 15.94 9.79
CA ILE A 21 7.04 14.93 8.80
C ILE A 21 8.44 15.21 8.24
N ASP A 22 9.01 14.19 7.63
CA ASP A 22 10.23 14.30 6.87
C ASP A 22 10.03 15.01 5.51
N ALA A 23 11.00 15.84 5.12
CA ALA A 23 10.94 16.65 3.91
C ALA A 23 11.13 15.80 2.63
N GLN A 24 11.94 14.74 2.67
CA GLN A 24 12.09 13.81 1.53
C GLN A 24 10.77 13.09 1.26
N ARG A 25 10.04 12.70 2.31
CA ARG A 25 8.70 12.10 2.17
C ARG A 25 7.70 13.06 1.50
N LEU A 26 7.72 14.34 1.86
CA LEU A 26 6.88 15.36 1.20
C LEU A 26 7.24 15.52 -0.29
N LEU A 27 8.52 15.53 -0.64
CA LEU A 27 8.99 15.62 -2.02
C LEU A 27 8.71 14.34 -2.83
N TRP A 28 8.80 13.17 -2.22
CA TRP A 28 8.43 11.90 -2.82
C TRP A 28 6.94 11.86 -3.20
N TRP A 29 6.07 12.33 -2.30
CA TRP A 29 4.65 12.49 -2.61
C TRP A 29 4.40 13.53 -3.71
N ARG A 30 5.17 14.63 -3.74
CA ARG A 30 5.09 15.60 -4.84
C ARG A 30 5.37 14.92 -6.18
N LYS A 31 6.51 14.23 -6.27
CA LYS A 31 6.96 13.56 -7.50
C LYS A 31 5.94 12.54 -8.01
N ARG A 32 5.37 11.70 -7.13
CA ARG A 32 4.37 10.70 -7.54
C ARG A 32 3.08 11.30 -8.07
N LEU A 33 2.63 12.38 -7.45
CA LEU A 33 1.39 13.04 -7.86
C LEU A 33 1.59 13.96 -9.07
N GLU A 34 2.81 14.43 -9.31
CA GLU A 34 3.17 15.14 -10.54
C GLU A 34 3.31 14.18 -11.73
N ILE A 35 3.92 12.99 -11.55
CA ILE A 35 3.97 11.97 -12.61
C ILE A 35 2.56 11.52 -13.02
N GLY A 36 1.68 11.24 -12.05
CA GLY A 36 0.28 10.91 -12.35
C GLY A 36 -0.53 12.09 -12.93
N ALA A 37 -0.10 13.33 -12.70
CA ALA A 37 -0.73 14.51 -13.29
C ALA A 37 -0.17 14.86 -14.68
N GLU A 38 1.06 14.47 -15.01
CA GLU A 38 1.61 14.56 -16.37
C GLU A 38 0.96 13.55 -17.30
N GLU A 39 0.73 12.32 -16.83
CA GLU A 39 -0.11 11.34 -17.55
C GLU A 39 -1.54 11.87 -17.75
N GLN A 40 -2.10 12.57 -16.76
CA GLN A 40 -3.42 13.20 -16.88
C GLN A 40 -3.43 14.42 -17.82
N ARG A 41 -2.38 15.25 -17.83
CA ARG A 41 -2.28 16.42 -18.72
C ARG A 41 -1.99 16.05 -20.17
N ALA A 42 -1.28 14.95 -20.41
CA ALA A 42 -1.12 14.37 -21.74
C ALA A 42 -2.46 13.91 -22.35
N LEU A 43 -3.50 13.68 -21.52
CA LEU A 43 -4.86 13.40 -21.96
C LEU A 43 -5.69 14.67 -22.26
N ASP A 44 -5.31 15.83 -21.71
CA ASP A 44 -6.06 17.09 -21.84
C ASP A 44 -5.60 17.93 -23.07
N ASP A 45 -4.50 17.59 -23.73
CA ASP A 45 -3.90 18.36 -24.83
C ASP A 45 -4.58 18.16 -26.20
N GLY A 46 -5.88 17.86 -26.20
CA GLY A 46 -6.75 17.95 -27.38
C GLY A 46 -6.51 16.96 -28.52
N SER A 47 -5.53 16.06 -28.43
CA SER A 47 -5.40 14.95 -29.36
C SER A 47 -6.32 13.79 -28.92
N PRO A 48 -7.29 13.34 -29.73
CA PRO A 48 -8.15 12.22 -29.38
C PRO A 48 -7.38 10.91 -29.57
N ARG A 49 -6.42 10.65 -28.69
CA ARG A 49 -5.94 9.30 -28.45
C ARG A 49 -6.74 8.75 -27.28
N THR A 50 -7.89 8.19 -27.62
CA THR A 50 -8.66 7.30 -26.77
C THR A 50 -7.84 6.04 -26.51
N SER A 51 -6.76 6.15 -25.74
CA SER A 51 -6.24 5.00 -25.01
C SER A 51 -7.25 4.74 -23.91
N ALA A 52 -8.32 4.04 -24.28
CA ALA A 52 -9.31 3.54 -23.36
C ALA A 52 -8.57 2.93 -22.18
N LEU A 53 -8.84 3.46 -20.98
CA LEU A 53 -8.34 2.87 -19.74
C LEU A 53 -8.66 1.37 -19.82
N THR A 54 -7.60 0.56 -19.92
CA THR A 54 -7.77 -0.88 -20.00
C THR A 54 -8.09 -1.33 -18.58
N LEU A 55 -9.38 -1.43 -18.30
CA LEU A 55 -9.86 -2.02 -17.06
C LEU A 55 -9.52 -3.50 -17.10
N ILE A 56 -8.69 -3.94 -16.15
CA ILE A 56 -8.39 -5.37 -16.00
C ILE A 56 -9.62 -6.01 -15.34
N PRO A 57 -10.29 -6.97 -16.01
CA PRO A 57 -11.39 -7.69 -15.40
C PRO A 57 -10.88 -8.37 -14.11
N THR A 58 -11.44 -7.97 -12.98
CA THR A 58 -11.06 -8.53 -11.68
C THR A 58 -12.30 -9.15 -11.05
N THR A 59 -12.23 -10.44 -10.76
CA THR A 59 -13.30 -11.16 -10.06
C THR A 59 -13.02 -11.13 -8.57
N VAL A 60 -13.94 -10.54 -7.80
CA VAL A 60 -13.89 -10.63 -6.33
C VAL A 60 -14.40 -12.02 -5.95
N VAL A 61 -13.47 -12.91 -5.56
CA VAL A 61 -13.78 -14.31 -5.24
C VAL A 61 -14.38 -14.47 -3.83
N SER A 62 -14.23 -13.47 -2.95
CA SER A 62 -14.81 -13.50 -1.61
C SER A 62 -15.02 -12.08 -1.05
N THR A 63 -16.20 -11.84 -0.47
CA THR A 63 -16.58 -10.61 0.24
C THR A 63 -16.87 -10.86 1.73
N THR A 64 -16.77 -12.12 2.16
CA THR A 64 -16.98 -12.50 3.56
C THR A 64 -15.83 -11.92 4.39
N PRO A 65 -16.08 -11.31 5.56
CA PRO A 65 -15.01 -10.95 6.48
C PRO A 65 -14.34 -12.25 6.96
N SER A 66 -13.32 -12.68 6.21
CA SER A 66 -12.51 -13.82 6.57
C SER A 66 -11.58 -13.36 7.68
N THR A 67 -11.84 -13.80 8.90
CA THR A 67 -10.86 -13.71 9.97
C THR A 67 -9.61 -14.43 9.46
N SER A 68 -8.55 -13.67 9.21
CA SER A 68 -7.28 -14.23 8.76
C SER A 68 -6.29 -14.19 9.90
N VAL A 69 -5.55 -15.27 10.08
CA VAL A 69 -4.40 -15.31 10.99
C VAL A 69 -3.16 -15.13 10.14
N THR A 70 -2.46 -14.02 10.35
CA THR A 70 -1.16 -13.77 9.73
C THR A 70 -0.04 -14.08 10.73
N VAL A 71 0.78 -15.06 10.40
CA VAL A 71 2.04 -15.34 11.13
C VAL A 71 3.18 -14.65 10.39
N ARG A 72 3.91 -13.79 11.09
CA ARG A 72 5.12 -13.12 10.56
C ARG A 72 6.35 -13.73 11.20
N LEU A 73 7.27 -14.16 10.37
CA LEU A 73 8.53 -14.78 10.76
C LEU A 73 9.71 -13.83 10.45
N PRO A 74 10.88 -14.06 11.06
CA PRO A 74 12.10 -13.34 10.71
C PRO A 74 12.39 -13.40 9.20
N ARG A 75 13.16 -12.42 8.71
CA ARG A 75 13.53 -12.30 7.29
C ARG A 75 12.35 -12.07 6.32
N GLY A 76 11.20 -11.66 6.84
CA GLY A 76 10.06 -11.22 6.03
C GLY A 76 9.18 -12.34 5.51
N VAL A 77 9.33 -13.57 6.02
CA VAL A 77 8.42 -14.67 5.67
C VAL A 77 7.05 -14.41 6.32
N ARG A 78 6.00 -14.48 5.52
CA ARG A 78 4.61 -14.25 5.93
C ARG A 78 3.77 -15.47 5.55
N ILE A 79 3.04 -16.00 6.53
CA ILE A 79 2.07 -17.08 6.35
C ILE A 79 0.70 -16.48 6.65
N ASP A 80 -0.19 -16.49 5.65
CA ASP A 80 -1.56 -16.01 5.78
C ASP A 80 -2.52 -17.20 5.76
N ILE A 81 -3.25 -17.39 6.86
CA ILE A 81 -4.31 -18.39 6.98
C ILE A 81 -5.63 -17.66 6.77
N VAL A 82 -6.22 -17.81 5.58
CA VAL A 82 -7.40 -17.05 5.14
C VAL A 82 -8.70 -17.63 5.69
N GLU A 83 -8.79 -18.96 5.84
CA GLU A 83 -9.99 -19.64 6.34
C GLU A 83 -9.75 -20.23 7.73
N THR A 84 -9.71 -19.40 8.77
CA THR A 84 -9.44 -19.85 10.14
C THR A 84 -10.49 -20.81 10.69
N GLY A 85 -11.69 -20.86 10.09
CA GLY A 85 -12.72 -21.85 10.44
C GLY A 85 -12.41 -23.27 9.95
N GLN A 86 -11.55 -23.40 8.94
CA GLN A 86 -11.10 -24.70 8.40
C GLN A 86 -9.82 -25.21 9.07
N VAL A 87 -9.26 -24.43 9.99
CA VAL A 87 -7.98 -24.71 10.63
C VAL A 87 -8.17 -24.73 12.13
N SER A 88 -7.89 -25.88 12.77
CA SER A 88 -8.00 -25.98 14.21
C SER A 88 -6.92 -25.11 14.89
N PRO A 89 -7.22 -24.47 16.04
CA PRO A 89 -6.21 -23.76 16.81
C PRO A 89 -5.01 -24.64 17.20
N ALA A 90 -5.24 -25.94 17.40
CA ALA A 90 -4.20 -26.92 17.71
C ALA A 90 -3.19 -27.06 16.57
N TRP A 91 -3.65 -27.13 15.32
CA TRP A 91 -2.78 -27.19 14.15
C TRP A 91 -1.90 -25.93 14.03
N ILE A 92 -2.47 -24.74 14.29
CA ILE A 92 -1.71 -23.48 14.27
C ILE A 92 -0.62 -23.52 15.37
N ALA A 93 -0.95 -24.02 16.56
CA ALA A 93 0.01 -24.15 17.64
C ALA A 93 1.15 -25.12 17.31
N GLU A 94 0.85 -26.27 16.70
CA GLU A 94 1.85 -27.25 16.23
C GLU A 94 2.77 -26.66 15.16
N LEU A 95 2.19 -25.95 14.18
CA LEU A 95 2.95 -25.27 13.14
C LEU A 95 3.93 -24.25 13.74
N LEU A 96 3.46 -23.43 14.69
CA LEU A 96 4.30 -22.44 15.36
C LEU A 96 5.39 -23.10 16.23
N ALA A 97 5.10 -24.22 16.87
CA ALA A 97 6.07 -24.99 17.65
C ALA A 97 7.20 -25.52 16.76
N GLU A 98 6.86 -26.07 15.58
CA GLU A 98 7.86 -26.54 14.63
C GLU A 98 8.68 -25.42 14.01
N ILE A 99 8.05 -24.30 13.65
CA ILE A 99 8.80 -23.14 13.15
C ILE A 99 9.78 -22.64 14.22
N ARG A 100 9.37 -22.57 15.49
CA ARG A 100 10.25 -22.20 16.60
C ARG A 100 11.41 -23.18 16.80
N ARG A 101 11.20 -24.47 16.55
CA ARG A 101 12.24 -25.49 16.67
C ARG A 101 13.32 -25.33 15.59
N VAL A 102 12.90 -24.95 14.37
CA VAL A 102 13.79 -24.90 13.19
C VAL A 102 14.39 -23.50 12.96
N ALA A 103 13.71 -22.44 13.40
CA ALA A 103 14.21 -21.07 13.31
C ALA A 103 15.05 -20.72 14.56
N PRO A 104 16.38 -20.54 14.43
CA PRO A 104 17.24 -20.09 15.52
C PRO A 104 16.99 -18.62 15.90
#